data_AF-A0A7Y4ZEF7-F1
#
_entry.id   AF-A0A7Y4ZEF7-F1
#
_cell.length_a   1.000
_cell.length_b   1.000
_cell.length_c   1.000
_cell.angle_alpha   90.00
_cell.angle_beta   90.00
_cell.angle_gamma   90.00
#
_symmetry.space_group_name_H-M   'P 1'
#
loop_
_entity.id
_entity.type
_entity.pdbx_description
1 polymer ?
#
loop_
_entity_poly.entity_id
_entity_poly.type
_entity_poly.pdbx_seq_one_letter_code
_entity_poly.pdbx_strand_id
1 'polypeptide(L)'
;MRFSALALFLGSFGLFVACGTDPGPAPADGRDASVLPRTDGAVSTDDGGSSDAALAKDAGDILGTLSGMCGVLAPELTKPTPSLFDNTVAFVAGESYVRDSLSEGGKVLYDTPNAGGSSTESEVMSYEVLRYCDGAKLLKTETQIQYAAPGDAGGNPITDILMEIDGKKIGVSVTRAYKPASLGYTDADAQTLLMKKLGDINLSSKRVLPVDKWSKQILHVFTATQAQTDAVHRVWATLDAATKADTIVVVTRTTGGGFIYCNPDPPLGTECN
;
A
#
# COMPACT_ATOMS: atom_id res chain seq x y z
N MET A 1 20.58 29.00 -38.50
CA MET A 1 19.33 29.22 -39.27
C MET A 1 18.19 28.83 -38.34
N ARG A 2 17.63 29.73 -37.52
CA ARG A 2 16.44 30.58 -37.73
C ARG A 2 15.23 29.88 -38.39
N PHE A 3 14.14 29.73 -37.62
CA PHE A 3 12.71 30.09 -37.84
C PHE A 3 11.83 29.15 -36.99
N SER A 4 11.26 29.58 -35.85
CA SER A 4 9.97 30.29 -35.66
C SER A 4 8.76 29.67 -36.37
N ALA A 5 7.80 29.17 -35.60
CA ALA A 5 6.36 29.25 -35.92
C ALA A 5 5.50 29.10 -34.64
N LEU A 6 4.90 30.22 -34.27
CA LEU A 6 3.83 30.44 -33.30
C LEU A 6 2.49 30.21 -34.03
N ALA A 7 1.53 29.53 -33.42
CA ALA A 7 0.13 29.55 -33.87
C ALA A 7 -0.84 29.53 -32.68
N LEU A 8 -1.41 30.71 -32.40
CA LEU A 8 -2.66 30.89 -31.66
C LEU A 8 -3.83 30.45 -32.55
N PHE A 9 -4.85 29.82 -31.97
CA PHE A 9 -6.22 29.89 -32.48
C PHE A 9 -7.21 30.07 -31.33
N LEU A 10 -7.97 31.18 -31.41
CA LEU A 10 -9.19 31.45 -30.65
C LEU A 10 -10.35 30.63 -31.21
N GLY A 11 -11.31 30.28 -30.35
CA GLY A 11 -12.63 29.80 -30.76
C GLY A 11 -13.62 29.76 -29.59
N SER A 12 -14.43 30.81 -29.47
CA SER A 12 -15.62 30.92 -28.61
C SER A 12 -16.72 29.92 -29.01
N PHE A 13 -17.60 29.57 -28.05
CA PHE A 13 -19.05 29.24 -28.11
C PHE A 13 -19.33 28.34 -26.89
N GLY A 14 -20.39 28.46 -26.09
CA GLY A 14 -21.58 29.29 -26.08
C GLY A 14 -22.33 29.03 -24.76
N LEU A 15 -23.09 30.03 -24.34
CA LEU A 15 -23.93 30.11 -23.15
C LEU A 15 -25.19 29.23 -23.31
N PHE A 16 -25.57 28.45 -22.29
CA PHE A 16 -26.95 27.97 -22.11
C PHE A 16 -27.40 28.18 -20.67
N VAL A 17 -28.51 28.89 -20.53
CA VAL A 17 -29.25 29.19 -19.29
C VAL A 17 -30.68 28.67 -19.49
N ALA A 18 -31.24 27.97 -18.48
CA ALA A 18 -32.65 27.89 -18.05
C ALA A 18 -32.78 26.64 -17.14
N CYS A 19 -33.14 26.67 -15.85
CA CYS A 19 -34.27 27.24 -15.10
C CYS A 19 -35.59 26.45 -15.23
N GLY A 20 -36.14 26.01 -14.09
CA GLY A 20 -37.47 25.39 -13.90
C GLY A 20 -37.49 24.45 -12.68
N THR A 21 -37.70 24.90 -11.44
CA THR A 21 -38.98 25.15 -10.70
C THR A 21 -39.77 23.90 -10.28
N ASP A 22 -39.72 23.64 -8.96
CA ASP A 22 -40.65 22.93 -8.05
C ASP A 22 -42.16 23.15 -8.32
N PRO A 23 -43.12 22.30 -7.86
CA PRO A 23 -43.37 22.07 -6.41
C PRO A 23 -43.93 20.69 -5.95
N GLY A 24 -43.87 20.45 -4.64
CA GLY A 24 -44.49 19.33 -3.91
C GLY A 24 -46.03 19.35 -3.84
N PRO A 25 -46.65 18.38 -3.13
CA PRO A 25 -47.00 18.65 -1.73
C PRO A 25 -46.95 17.42 -0.76
N ALA A 26 -46.82 17.70 0.53
CA ALA A 26 -47.21 16.84 1.67
C ALA A 26 -48.61 17.28 2.18
N PRO A 27 -49.20 16.80 3.30
CA PRO A 27 -48.92 15.64 4.18
C PRO A 27 -50.19 14.79 4.46
N ALA A 28 -50.08 13.72 5.27
CA ALA A 28 -51.24 13.17 5.99
C ALA A 28 -50.83 12.67 7.39
N ASP A 29 -51.65 13.10 8.33
CA ASP A 29 -51.58 13.04 9.79
C ASP A 29 -52.08 11.68 10.33
N GLY A 30 -51.71 11.33 11.56
CA GLY A 30 -52.20 10.12 12.21
C GLY A 30 -51.58 9.85 13.58
N ARG A 31 -52.01 10.60 14.59
CA ARG A 31 -51.80 10.32 16.03
C ARG A 31 -52.83 9.28 16.48
N ASP A 32 -52.45 8.29 17.31
CA ASP A 32 -53.03 8.14 18.65
C ASP A 32 -52.21 7.20 19.57
N ALA A 33 -52.40 7.42 20.86
CA ALA A 33 -51.56 7.09 22.00
C ALA A 33 -51.67 5.66 22.56
N SER A 34 -50.66 5.22 23.31
CA SER A 34 -50.81 4.83 24.73
C SER A 34 -49.52 4.32 25.40
N VAL A 35 -49.12 5.04 26.47
CA VAL A 35 -48.74 4.61 27.83
C VAL A 35 -47.68 3.49 28.07
N LEU A 36 -46.68 3.89 28.86
CA LEU A 36 -45.50 3.22 29.46
C LEU A 36 -45.80 1.97 30.33
N PRO A 37 -44.80 1.12 30.69
CA PRO A 37 -43.85 1.46 31.77
C PRO A 37 -42.37 1.20 31.48
N ARG A 38 -41.55 1.94 32.23
CA ARG A 38 -40.09 1.85 32.37
C ARG A 38 -39.64 0.45 32.81
N THR A 39 -38.54 -0.02 32.24
CA THR A 39 -37.63 -0.96 32.91
C THR A 39 -36.22 -0.40 32.82
N ASP A 40 -35.61 -0.27 34.01
CA ASP A 40 -34.24 0.17 34.21
C ASP A 40 -33.27 -0.98 33.91
N GLY A 41 -32.10 -0.63 33.36
CA GLY A 41 -30.85 -1.31 33.68
C GLY A 41 -30.46 -2.51 32.82
N ALA A 42 -29.71 -2.25 31.74
CA ALA A 42 -28.44 -2.94 31.49
C ALA A 42 -27.63 -2.09 30.51
N VAL A 43 -26.59 -1.44 31.02
CA VAL A 43 -25.51 -0.88 30.22
C VAL A 43 -24.80 -2.06 29.58
N SER A 44 -25.06 -2.29 28.29
CA SER A 44 -24.14 -3.08 27.47
C SER A 44 -22.91 -2.21 27.21
N THR A 45 -21.86 -2.47 27.96
CA THR A 45 -20.49 -2.16 27.53
C THR A 45 -20.22 -2.99 26.28
N ASP A 46 -20.38 -2.37 25.11
CA ASP A 46 -19.72 -2.83 23.89
C ASP A 46 -18.21 -2.67 24.13
N ASP A 47 -17.60 -3.73 24.66
CA ASP A 47 -16.17 -3.93 24.52
C ASP A 47 -15.92 -4.20 23.03
N GLY A 48 -15.47 -3.15 22.35
CA GLY A 48 -14.90 -3.24 21.02
C GLY A 48 -13.69 -4.17 21.05
N GLY A 49 -13.97 -5.46 20.84
CA GLY A 49 -12.95 -6.47 20.63
C GLY A 49 -12.13 -6.07 19.42
N SER A 50 -10.89 -5.67 19.67
CA SER A 50 -9.81 -5.74 18.70
C SER A 50 -9.92 -7.10 18.02
N SER A 51 -10.22 -7.10 16.72
CA SER A 51 -10.11 -8.32 15.93
C SER A 51 -8.63 -8.64 15.83
N ASP A 52 -8.11 -9.32 16.84
CA ASP A 52 -6.78 -9.92 16.83
C ASP A 52 -6.85 -11.08 15.83
N ALA A 53 -6.77 -10.72 14.57
CA ALA A 53 -6.62 -11.68 13.49
C ALA A 53 -5.37 -12.52 13.81
N ALA A 54 -5.57 -13.82 13.85
CA ALA A 54 -4.57 -14.75 14.34
C ALA A 54 -3.31 -14.66 13.47
N LEU A 55 -2.16 -14.44 14.11
CA LEU A 55 -0.85 -14.53 13.46
C LEU A 55 -0.73 -15.85 12.70
N ALA A 56 -0.03 -15.83 11.57
CA ALA A 56 0.23 -17.04 10.81
C ALA A 56 0.87 -18.09 11.74
N LYS A 57 0.25 -19.27 11.82
CA LYS A 57 0.83 -20.42 12.51
C LYS A 57 2.20 -20.66 11.87
N ASP A 58 3.28 -20.53 12.65
CA ASP A 58 4.68 -20.65 12.24
C ASP A 58 5.37 -19.40 11.66
N ALA A 59 4.83 -18.20 11.92
CA ALA A 59 5.45 -16.93 11.50
C ALA A 59 6.92 -16.75 11.91
N GLY A 60 7.37 -17.38 13.01
CA GLY A 60 8.68 -17.12 13.60
C GLY A 60 8.75 -15.74 14.26
N ASP A 61 9.95 -15.26 14.57
CA ASP A 61 10.18 -13.90 15.09
C ASP A 61 10.31 -12.90 13.92
N ILE A 62 10.25 -11.59 14.17
CA ILE A 62 10.54 -10.51 13.20
C ILE A 62 11.46 -9.47 13.84
N LEU A 63 12.33 -8.84 13.04
CA LEU A 63 13.13 -7.72 13.54
C LEU A 63 12.24 -6.52 13.89
N GLY A 64 12.31 -6.08 15.14
CA GLY A 64 11.43 -5.06 15.71
C GLY A 64 10.06 -5.58 16.15
N THR A 65 9.22 -4.68 16.64
CA THR A 65 7.87 -4.99 17.12
C THR A 65 6.83 -4.57 16.08
N LEU A 66 6.22 -5.56 15.42
CA LEU A 66 5.12 -5.35 14.47
C LEU A 66 3.77 -5.32 15.19
N SER A 67 2.92 -4.34 14.84
CA SER A 67 1.53 -4.25 15.27
C SER A 67 0.64 -3.69 14.16
N GLY A 68 -0.66 -3.92 14.21
CA GLY A 68 -1.61 -3.51 13.16
C GLY A 68 -2.43 -4.68 12.65
N MET A 69 -2.79 -4.64 11.38
CA MET A 69 -3.68 -5.63 10.75
C MET A 69 -2.88 -6.80 10.18
N CYS A 70 -2.47 -7.74 11.02
CA CYS A 70 -1.93 -9.03 10.57
C CYS A 70 -3.05 -10.03 10.24
N GLY A 71 -2.81 -10.96 9.31
CA GLY A 71 -3.72 -12.06 9.00
C GLY A 71 -4.99 -11.65 8.23
N VAL A 72 -5.01 -10.44 7.67
CA VAL A 72 -6.18 -9.88 6.98
C VAL A 72 -6.11 -10.05 5.47
N LEU A 73 -4.97 -10.45 4.90
CA LEU A 73 -4.80 -10.48 3.44
C LEU A 73 -5.50 -11.67 2.78
N ALA A 74 -5.54 -12.84 3.41
CA ALA A 74 -6.13 -14.05 2.84
C ALA A 74 -7.54 -13.83 2.21
N PRO A 75 -8.53 -13.22 2.91
CA PRO A 75 -9.84 -12.96 2.32
C PRO A 75 -9.82 -11.94 1.17
N GLU A 76 -8.79 -11.09 1.07
CA GLU A 76 -8.66 -10.04 0.05
C GLU A 76 -8.07 -10.55 -1.27
N LEU A 77 -7.29 -11.64 -1.23
CA LEU A 77 -6.57 -12.17 -2.38
C LEU A 77 -7.48 -12.63 -3.54
N THR A 78 -8.78 -12.79 -3.28
CA THR A 78 -9.78 -13.21 -4.28
C THR A 78 -10.80 -12.14 -4.62
N LYS A 79 -10.82 -11.01 -3.90
CA LYS A 79 -11.78 -9.93 -4.15
C LYS A 79 -11.40 -9.19 -5.44
N PRO A 80 -12.35 -8.75 -6.26
CA PRO A 80 -12.05 -7.95 -7.45
C PRO A 80 -11.83 -6.46 -7.12
N THR A 81 -12.05 -6.07 -5.87
CA THR A 81 -11.93 -4.69 -5.40
C THR A 81 -10.56 -4.44 -4.77
N PRO A 82 -10.04 -3.21 -4.84
CA PRO A 82 -8.83 -2.84 -4.14
C PRO A 82 -9.12 -2.64 -2.64
N SER A 83 -8.09 -2.77 -1.81
CA SER A 83 -8.17 -2.56 -0.37
C SER A 83 -6.89 -1.92 0.17
N LEU A 84 -6.96 -1.33 1.36
CA LEU A 84 -5.84 -0.69 2.03
C LEU A 84 -5.79 -1.13 3.50
N PHE A 85 -4.61 -1.50 3.99
CA PHE A 85 -4.37 -1.93 5.37
C PHE A 85 -3.17 -1.20 5.98
N ASP A 86 -3.24 -0.99 7.29
CA ASP A 86 -2.17 -0.33 8.05
C ASP A 86 -1.48 -1.29 9.00
N ASN A 87 -0.16 -1.14 9.06
CA ASN A 87 0.73 -1.77 10.01
C ASN A 87 1.69 -0.73 10.58
N THR A 88 2.32 -1.08 11.71
CA THR A 88 3.42 -0.33 12.28
C THR A 88 4.53 -1.28 12.73
N VAL A 89 5.79 -0.91 12.47
CA VAL A 89 6.96 -1.64 12.97
C VAL A 89 7.83 -0.68 13.78
N ALA A 90 8.05 -1.02 15.04
CA ALA A 90 8.94 -0.26 15.93
C ALA A 90 10.27 -0.99 16.09
N PHE A 91 11.36 -0.34 15.70
CA PHE A 91 12.72 -0.83 15.90
C PHE A 91 13.33 -0.16 17.12
N VAL A 92 14.09 -0.92 17.91
CA VAL A 92 14.72 -0.42 19.13
C VAL A 92 16.22 -0.25 18.94
N ALA A 93 16.77 0.79 19.58
CA ALA A 93 18.20 1.02 19.57
C ALA A 93 18.95 -0.14 20.26
N GLY A 94 20.06 -0.56 19.66
CA GLY A 94 20.91 -1.66 20.17
C GLY A 94 20.67 -3.01 19.48
N GLU A 95 19.58 -3.17 18.73
CA GLU A 95 19.45 -4.25 17.76
C GLU A 95 20.27 -3.93 16.49
N SER A 96 20.44 -4.93 15.62
CA SER A 96 21.18 -4.78 14.37
C SER A 96 20.44 -5.45 13.23
N TYR A 97 20.33 -4.73 12.11
CA TYR A 97 19.87 -5.31 10.85
C TYR A 97 21.01 -6.17 10.29
N VAL A 98 20.98 -7.47 10.60
CA VAL A 98 21.99 -8.43 10.16
C VAL A 98 21.32 -9.62 9.50
N ARG A 99 22.01 -10.20 8.51
CA ARG A 99 21.52 -11.35 7.76
C ARG A 99 20.97 -12.48 8.64
N ASP A 100 21.64 -12.77 9.75
CA ASP A 100 21.27 -13.90 10.62
C ASP A 100 20.01 -13.67 11.46
N SER A 101 19.55 -12.42 11.59
CA SER A 101 18.28 -12.10 12.25
C SER A 101 17.07 -12.17 11.32
N LEU A 102 17.28 -12.47 10.04
CA LEU A 102 16.22 -12.56 9.03
C LEU A 102 15.73 -14.00 8.87
N SER A 103 14.50 -14.16 8.38
CA SER A 103 14.04 -15.48 7.95
C SER A 103 14.80 -16.00 6.73
N GLU A 104 14.61 -17.26 6.37
CA GLU A 104 15.27 -17.85 5.19
C GLU A 104 14.97 -17.07 3.88
N GLY A 105 13.73 -16.61 3.67
CA GLY A 105 13.42 -15.77 2.51
C GLY A 105 14.01 -14.35 2.63
N GLY A 106 14.08 -13.80 3.85
CA GLY A 106 14.72 -12.52 4.10
C GLY A 106 16.23 -12.58 3.83
N LYS A 107 16.91 -13.68 4.18
CA LYS A 107 18.32 -13.94 3.84
C LYS A 107 18.54 -14.00 2.34
N VAL A 108 17.65 -14.66 1.60
CA VAL A 108 17.73 -14.70 0.13
C VAL A 108 17.63 -13.29 -0.46
N LEU A 109 16.69 -12.47 0.00
CA LEU A 109 16.56 -11.08 -0.44
C LEU A 109 17.76 -10.22 -0.03
N TYR A 110 18.30 -10.43 1.17
CA TYR A 110 19.51 -9.75 1.66
C TYR A 110 20.74 -10.07 0.80
N ASP A 111 20.91 -11.33 0.38
CA ASP A 111 22.07 -11.78 -0.40
C ASP A 111 21.93 -11.53 -1.90
N THR A 112 20.72 -11.31 -2.40
CA THR A 112 20.45 -11.18 -3.83
C THR A 112 20.41 -9.71 -4.22
N PRO A 113 21.30 -9.24 -5.11
CA PRO A 113 21.19 -7.88 -5.63
C PRO A 113 19.83 -7.67 -6.31
N ASN A 114 19.17 -6.55 -6.00
CA ASN A 114 18.01 -6.10 -6.76
C ASN A 114 18.42 -5.64 -8.18
N ALA A 115 17.45 -5.34 -9.03
CA ALA A 115 17.69 -4.83 -10.39
C ALA A 115 18.29 -3.40 -10.41
N GLY A 116 18.62 -2.86 -9.24
CA GLY A 116 19.31 -1.59 -9.01
C GLY A 116 18.54 -0.67 -8.06
N GLY A 117 19.28 0.20 -7.36
CA GLY A 117 18.71 1.22 -6.46
C GLY A 117 19.10 1.00 -5.00
N SER A 118 18.42 1.71 -4.10
CA SER A 118 18.64 1.69 -2.64
C SER A 118 17.46 1.07 -1.88
N SER A 119 16.82 0.06 -2.48
CA SER A 119 15.56 -0.50 -1.98
C SER A 119 15.71 -1.86 -1.27
N THR A 120 16.92 -2.42 -1.21
CA THR A 120 17.17 -3.77 -0.65
C THR A 120 16.58 -3.94 0.75
N GLU A 121 16.83 -2.99 1.65
CA GLU A 121 16.37 -3.03 3.03
C GLU A 121 14.83 -2.98 3.10
N SER A 122 14.22 -2.15 2.26
CA SER A 122 12.76 -2.05 2.17
C SER A 122 12.12 -3.30 1.56
N GLU A 123 12.77 -3.96 0.60
CA GLU A 123 12.30 -5.21 0.00
C GLU A 123 12.37 -6.36 1.01
N VAL A 124 13.50 -6.49 1.71
CA VAL A 124 13.67 -7.46 2.80
C VAL A 124 12.60 -7.23 3.87
N MET A 125 12.45 -6.00 4.37
CA MET A 125 11.45 -5.72 5.42
C MET A 125 10.02 -5.89 4.92
N SER A 126 9.73 -5.60 3.65
CA SER A 126 8.42 -5.87 3.06
C SER A 126 8.08 -7.36 3.12
N TYR A 127 9.04 -8.21 2.76
CA TYR A 127 8.90 -9.66 2.89
C TYR A 127 8.73 -10.09 4.34
N GLU A 128 9.59 -9.60 5.26
CA GLU A 128 9.55 -9.95 6.67
C GLU A 128 8.20 -9.62 7.32
N VAL A 129 7.61 -8.47 7.01
CA VAL A 129 6.27 -8.08 7.48
C VAL A 129 5.19 -9.03 6.94
N LEU A 130 5.19 -9.29 5.63
CA LEU A 130 4.16 -10.13 4.99
C LEU A 130 4.27 -11.61 5.38
N ARG A 131 5.49 -12.14 5.61
CA ARG A 131 5.65 -13.50 6.13
C ARG A 131 5.13 -13.63 7.56
N TYR A 132 5.35 -12.61 8.38
CA TYR A 132 5.01 -12.66 9.79
C TYR A 132 3.51 -12.50 9.98
N CYS A 133 2.91 -11.52 9.29
CA CYS A 133 1.47 -11.28 9.38
C CYS A 133 0.63 -12.33 8.65
N ASP A 134 1.02 -12.71 7.42
CA ASP A 134 0.13 -13.44 6.50
C ASP A 134 0.73 -14.77 6.00
N GLY A 135 1.84 -15.22 6.57
CA GLY A 135 2.46 -16.51 6.23
C GLY A 135 3.04 -16.55 4.82
N ALA A 136 3.40 -15.40 4.26
CA ALA A 136 4.04 -15.29 2.96
C ALA A 136 5.32 -16.12 2.86
N LYS A 137 5.53 -16.76 1.70
CA LYS A 137 6.75 -17.51 1.37
C LYS A 137 7.37 -16.95 0.10
N LEU A 138 8.68 -16.70 0.11
CA LEU A 138 9.39 -16.22 -1.06
C LEU A 138 9.37 -17.28 -2.18
N LEU A 139 8.96 -16.88 -3.39
CA LEU A 139 9.06 -17.72 -4.59
C LEU A 139 10.18 -17.24 -5.50
N LYS A 140 10.24 -15.93 -5.77
CA LYS A 140 11.23 -15.31 -6.64
C LYS A 140 11.53 -13.87 -6.23
N THR A 141 12.76 -13.43 -6.49
CA THR A 141 13.18 -12.03 -6.40
C THR A 141 12.93 -11.31 -7.73
N GLU A 142 13.03 -9.97 -7.73
CA GLU A 142 12.79 -9.08 -8.88
C GLU A 142 13.41 -9.57 -10.19
N THR A 143 14.69 -9.98 -10.15
CA THR A 143 15.46 -10.39 -11.34
C THR A 143 15.16 -11.81 -11.84
N GLN A 144 14.38 -12.58 -11.08
CA GLN A 144 14.03 -13.97 -11.39
C GLN A 144 12.63 -14.11 -12.02
N ILE A 145 11.81 -13.06 -11.90
CA ILE A 145 10.46 -13.02 -12.46
C ILE A 145 10.56 -12.79 -13.97
N GLN A 146 9.84 -13.60 -14.74
CA GLN A 146 9.90 -13.54 -16.19
C GLN A 146 8.78 -12.68 -16.76
N TYR A 147 9.17 -11.77 -17.65
CA TYR A 147 8.27 -10.88 -18.37
C TYR A 147 8.41 -11.08 -19.88
N ALA A 148 7.31 -10.83 -20.60
CA ALA A 148 7.37 -10.65 -22.03
C ALA A 148 8.27 -9.45 -22.36
N ALA A 149 8.97 -9.53 -23.51
CA ALA A 149 9.75 -8.41 -24.02
C ALA A 149 8.84 -7.16 -24.17
N PRO A 150 9.36 -5.96 -23.88
CA PRO A 150 8.58 -4.74 -24.06
C PRO A 150 8.16 -4.62 -25.53
N GLY A 151 6.86 -4.44 -25.76
CA GLY A 151 6.30 -4.22 -27.10
C GLY A 151 6.38 -2.75 -27.55
N ASP A 152 6.88 -1.87 -26.69
CA ASP A 152 7.05 -0.44 -26.90
C ASP A 152 8.49 -0.01 -26.57
N ALA A 153 8.86 1.22 -26.95
CA ALA A 153 10.16 1.82 -26.61
C ALA A 153 10.26 2.23 -25.12
N GLY A 154 9.26 1.90 -24.30
CA GLY A 154 9.22 2.22 -22.88
C GLY A 154 10.04 1.24 -22.05
N GLY A 155 10.34 1.62 -20.81
CA GLY A 155 10.87 0.68 -19.82
C GLY A 155 9.90 -0.48 -19.57
N ASN A 156 10.41 -1.57 -18.99
CA ASN A 156 9.58 -2.69 -18.56
C ASN A 156 9.45 -2.63 -17.04
N PRO A 157 8.34 -2.08 -16.47
CA PRO A 157 8.16 -2.13 -15.03
C PRO A 157 8.12 -3.57 -14.56
N ILE A 158 8.90 -3.86 -13.53
CA ILE A 158 9.02 -5.16 -12.91
C ILE A 158 8.51 -5.07 -11.47
N THR A 159 8.11 -6.22 -10.96
CA THR A 159 7.61 -6.41 -9.58
C THR A 159 8.79 -6.84 -8.72
N ASP A 160 8.91 -6.26 -7.53
CA ASP A 160 10.09 -6.46 -6.67
C ASP A 160 10.16 -7.91 -6.11
N ILE A 161 9.02 -8.51 -5.77
CA ILE A 161 8.98 -9.83 -5.12
C ILE A 161 7.80 -10.66 -5.64
N LEU A 162 8.01 -11.94 -5.91
CA LEU A 162 6.93 -12.92 -6.07
C LEU A 162 6.91 -13.82 -4.84
N MET A 163 5.75 -13.93 -4.20
CA MET A 163 5.56 -14.75 -3.01
C MET A 163 4.30 -15.60 -3.10
N GLU A 164 4.23 -16.63 -2.26
CA GLU A 164 3.04 -17.41 -2.01
C GLU A 164 2.36 -16.93 -0.73
N ILE A 165 1.08 -16.58 -0.80
CA ILE A 165 0.23 -16.31 0.37
C ILE A 165 -1.04 -17.13 0.19
N ASP A 166 -1.41 -17.94 1.19
CA ASP A 166 -2.58 -18.83 1.13
C ASP A 166 -2.62 -19.69 -0.16
N GLY A 167 -1.46 -20.23 -0.55
CA GLY A 167 -1.31 -21.07 -1.74
C GLY A 167 -1.45 -20.33 -3.09
N LYS A 168 -1.47 -18.99 -3.09
CA LYS A 168 -1.59 -18.16 -4.31
C LYS A 168 -0.31 -17.39 -4.57
N LYS A 169 0.08 -17.30 -5.85
CA LYS A 169 1.15 -16.42 -6.30
C LYS A 169 0.71 -14.97 -6.22
N ILE A 170 1.41 -14.18 -5.41
CA ILE A 170 1.15 -12.76 -5.19
C ILE A 170 2.39 -11.96 -5.60
N GLY A 171 2.20 -11.01 -6.52
CA GLY A 171 3.25 -10.05 -6.85
C GLY A 171 3.26 -8.92 -5.82
N VAL A 172 4.44 -8.52 -5.35
CA VAL A 172 4.59 -7.44 -4.38
C VAL A 172 5.54 -6.41 -4.91
N SER A 173 5.05 -5.18 -5.02
CA SER A 173 5.88 -4.02 -5.30
C SER A 173 6.10 -3.21 -4.03
N VAL A 174 7.31 -2.71 -3.86
CA VAL A 174 7.74 -1.97 -2.66
C VAL A 174 8.01 -0.52 -3.02
N THR A 175 7.64 0.37 -2.11
CA THR A 175 7.92 1.79 -2.24
C THR A 175 8.00 2.47 -0.89
N ARG A 176 8.55 3.68 -0.89
CA ARG A 176 8.74 4.51 0.30
C ARG A 176 8.03 5.83 0.06
N ALA A 177 7.00 6.13 0.86
CA ALA A 177 6.38 7.44 0.91
C ALA A 177 7.16 8.32 1.88
N TYR A 178 8.32 8.78 1.42
CA TYR A 178 9.31 9.44 2.25
C TYR A 178 9.92 10.66 1.57
N LYS A 179 10.14 11.70 2.38
CA LYS A 179 11.07 12.80 2.14
C LYS A 179 11.74 13.15 3.46
N PRO A 180 12.99 13.64 3.44
CA PRO A 180 13.62 14.23 4.61
C PRO A 180 12.72 15.30 5.25
N ALA A 181 12.75 15.38 6.59
CA ALA A 181 11.87 16.26 7.36
C ALA A 181 11.97 17.74 6.92
N SER A 182 13.16 18.16 6.48
CA SER A 182 13.43 19.52 5.97
C SER A 182 12.69 19.89 4.68
N LEU A 183 12.22 18.91 3.90
CA LEU A 183 11.56 19.17 2.62
C LEU A 183 10.02 19.14 2.72
N GLY A 184 9.47 18.53 3.77
CA GLY A 184 8.04 18.25 3.89
C GLY A 184 7.55 17.22 2.86
N TYR A 185 6.56 16.41 3.25
CA TYR A 185 5.92 15.45 2.36
C TYR A 185 4.45 15.84 2.17
N THR A 186 4.05 16.07 0.92
CA THR A 186 2.73 16.62 0.58
C THR A 186 1.81 15.59 -0.06
N ASP A 187 0.52 15.88 -0.13
CA ASP A 187 -0.45 15.05 -0.86
C ASP A 187 -0.10 14.96 -2.36
N ALA A 188 0.50 16.00 -2.95
CA ALA A 188 0.98 15.95 -4.34
C ALA A 188 2.14 14.95 -4.53
N ASP A 189 2.99 14.80 -3.50
CA ASP A 189 4.07 13.81 -3.51
C ASP A 189 3.52 12.39 -3.42
N ALA A 190 2.57 12.16 -2.51
CA ALA A 190 1.85 10.89 -2.39
C ALA A 190 1.11 10.55 -3.70
N GLN A 191 0.45 11.52 -4.32
CA GLN A 191 -0.27 11.34 -5.59
C GLN A 191 0.68 10.95 -6.72
N THR A 192 1.79 11.67 -6.88
CA THR A 192 2.80 11.35 -7.89
C THR A 192 3.36 9.94 -7.67
N LEU A 193 3.66 9.58 -6.42
CA LEU A 193 4.20 8.27 -6.06
C LEU A 193 3.20 7.14 -6.36
N LEU A 194 1.97 7.26 -5.87
CA LEU A 194 0.95 6.22 -6.00
C LEU A 194 0.51 6.04 -7.45
N MET A 195 0.28 7.14 -8.20
CA MET A 195 -0.07 7.05 -9.62
C MET A 195 1.01 6.33 -10.42
N LYS A 196 2.29 6.66 -10.16
CA LYS A 196 3.40 5.97 -10.83
C LYS A 196 3.41 4.49 -10.47
N LYS A 197 3.43 4.15 -9.17
CA LYS A 197 3.60 2.77 -8.71
C LYS A 197 2.42 1.87 -9.09
N LEU A 198 1.18 2.36 -9.00
CA LEU A 198 0.00 1.61 -9.43
C LEU A 198 -0.06 1.45 -10.95
N GLY A 199 0.35 2.47 -11.72
CA GLY A 199 0.51 2.36 -13.17
C GLY A 199 1.53 1.29 -13.56
N ASP A 200 2.69 1.28 -12.89
CA ASP A 200 3.75 0.28 -13.08
C ASP A 200 3.25 -1.14 -12.75
N ILE A 201 2.52 -1.32 -11.64
CA ILE A 201 1.89 -2.60 -11.25
C ILE A 201 0.89 -3.08 -12.29
N ASN A 202 0.05 -2.19 -12.81
CA ASN A 202 -0.93 -2.53 -13.84
C ASN A 202 -0.23 -2.97 -15.13
N LEU A 203 0.94 -2.42 -15.44
CA LEU A 203 1.72 -2.80 -16.62
C LEU A 203 2.48 -4.13 -16.40
N SER A 204 3.16 -4.28 -15.26
CA SER A 204 3.90 -5.51 -14.93
C SER A 204 2.95 -6.72 -14.88
N SER A 205 1.75 -6.53 -14.33
CA SER A 205 0.69 -7.55 -14.27
C SER A 205 0.24 -8.02 -15.64
N LYS A 206 0.29 -7.16 -16.67
CA LYS A 206 -0.05 -7.55 -18.05
C LYS A 206 1.09 -8.29 -18.75
N ARG A 207 2.34 -8.01 -18.36
CA ARG A 207 3.55 -8.48 -19.06
C ARG A 207 4.17 -9.73 -18.45
N VAL A 208 3.90 -10.05 -17.18
CA VAL A 208 4.44 -11.25 -16.54
C VAL A 208 4.04 -12.52 -17.31
N LEU A 209 5.00 -13.40 -17.55
CA LEU A 209 4.81 -14.64 -18.29
C LEU A 209 4.01 -15.66 -17.48
N PRO A 210 3.33 -16.63 -18.14
CA PRO A 210 2.48 -17.62 -17.46
C PRO A 210 3.16 -18.39 -16.32
N VAL A 211 4.47 -18.64 -16.41
CA VAL A 211 5.23 -19.36 -15.37
C VAL A 211 5.25 -18.63 -14.02
N ASP A 212 5.22 -17.29 -14.04
CA ASP A 212 5.33 -16.44 -12.85
C ASP A 212 4.07 -15.62 -12.59
N LYS A 213 3.00 -15.87 -13.34
CA LYS A 213 1.75 -15.13 -13.26
C LYS A 213 1.19 -15.19 -11.84
N TRP A 214 1.08 -14.03 -11.20
CA TRP A 214 0.36 -13.85 -9.96
C TRP A 214 -1.14 -13.64 -10.20
N SER A 215 -1.94 -13.97 -9.19
CA SER A 215 -3.39 -13.73 -9.19
C SER A 215 -3.78 -12.37 -8.61
N LYS A 216 -2.87 -11.73 -7.85
CA LYS A 216 -3.10 -10.48 -7.13
C LYS A 216 -1.80 -9.71 -6.98
N GLN A 217 -1.88 -8.39 -6.82
CA GLN A 217 -0.75 -7.54 -6.48
C GLN A 217 -0.93 -6.81 -5.16
N ILE A 218 0.17 -6.69 -4.43
CA ILE A 218 0.31 -5.82 -3.27
C ILE A 218 1.26 -4.67 -3.63
N LEU A 219 0.88 -3.44 -3.27
CA LEU A 219 1.82 -2.33 -3.15
C LEU A 219 2.10 -2.11 -1.66
N HIS A 220 3.32 -2.44 -1.21
CA HIS A 220 3.75 -2.19 0.15
C HIS A 220 4.45 -0.82 0.23
N VAL A 221 3.85 0.10 0.98
CA VAL A 221 4.30 1.47 1.17
C VAL A 221 4.86 1.64 2.58
N PHE A 222 6.16 1.93 2.70
CA PHE A 222 6.76 2.32 3.96
C PHE A 222 6.65 3.83 4.20
N THR A 223 6.32 4.24 5.43
CA THR A 223 6.26 5.65 5.86
C THR A 223 7.01 5.88 7.18
N ALA A 224 7.73 6.99 7.30
CA ALA A 224 8.51 7.29 8.51
C ALA A 224 7.71 8.10 9.55
N THR A 225 6.58 8.71 9.15
CA THR A 225 5.79 9.60 10.02
C THR A 225 4.29 9.38 9.81
N GLN A 226 3.49 9.76 10.82
CA GLN A 226 2.03 9.73 10.69
C GLN A 226 1.54 10.64 9.55
N ALA A 227 2.14 11.82 9.39
CA ALA A 227 1.77 12.75 8.33
C ALA A 227 1.94 12.15 6.92
N GLN A 228 3.00 11.34 6.71
CA GLN A 228 3.21 10.61 5.46
C GLN A 228 2.18 9.49 5.27
N THR A 229 1.85 8.74 6.32
CA THR A 229 0.75 7.76 6.30
C THR A 229 -0.56 8.44 5.92
N ASP A 230 -0.93 9.54 6.59
CA ASP A 230 -2.18 10.24 6.33
C ASP A 230 -2.25 10.80 4.90
N ALA A 231 -1.12 11.26 4.33
CA ALA A 231 -1.04 11.70 2.95
C ALA A 231 -1.32 10.55 1.96
N VAL A 232 -0.76 9.36 2.20
CA VAL A 232 -1.04 8.16 1.41
C VAL A 232 -2.53 7.82 1.46
N HIS A 233 -3.15 7.84 2.64
CA HIS A 233 -4.58 7.58 2.83
C HIS A 233 -5.48 8.59 2.11
N ARG A 234 -5.22 9.89 2.29
CA ARG A 234 -6.00 10.95 1.64
C ARG A 234 -5.95 10.84 0.13
N VAL A 235 -4.77 10.62 -0.43
CA VAL A 235 -4.61 10.46 -1.88
C VAL A 235 -5.22 9.15 -2.36
N TRP A 236 -5.01 8.04 -1.66
CA TRP A 236 -5.63 6.77 -2.03
C TRP A 236 -7.14 6.90 -2.16
N ALA A 237 -7.81 7.62 -1.26
CA ALA A 237 -9.25 7.86 -1.33
C ALA A 237 -9.70 8.59 -2.61
N THR A 238 -8.86 9.43 -3.21
CA THR A 238 -9.20 10.23 -4.41
C THR A 238 -8.86 9.55 -5.73
N LEU A 239 -8.00 8.53 -5.74
CA LEU A 239 -7.62 7.81 -6.95
C LEU A 239 -8.81 7.03 -7.55
N ASP A 240 -8.88 7.02 -8.88
CA ASP A 240 -9.94 6.34 -9.63
C ASP A 240 -9.77 4.80 -9.63
N ALA A 241 -10.86 4.10 -9.97
CA ALA A 241 -10.90 2.64 -9.95
C ALA A 241 -9.97 1.99 -10.99
N ALA A 242 -9.69 2.64 -12.13
CA ALA A 242 -8.80 2.07 -13.14
C ALA A 242 -7.34 2.13 -12.69
N THR A 243 -6.95 3.21 -11.99
CA THR A 243 -5.63 3.33 -11.38
C THR A 243 -5.43 2.29 -10.27
N LYS A 244 -6.39 2.16 -9.34
CA LYS A 244 -6.32 1.17 -8.24
C LYS A 244 -6.37 -0.26 -8.74
N ALA A 245 -7.13 -0.50 -9.82
CA ALA A 245 -7.53 -1.82 -10.29
C ALA A 245 -8.03 -2.66 -9.10
N ASP A 246 -7.45 -3.83 -8.88
CA ASP A 246 -7.73 -4.70 -7.75
C ASP A 246 -6.56 -4.76 -6.76
N THR A 247 -5.62 -3.82 -6.81
CA THR A 247 -4.40 -3.82 -6.00
C THR A 247 -4.72 -3.68 -4.51
N ILE A 248 -4.03 -4.46 -3.68
CA ILE A 248 -4.03 -4.30 -2.23
C ILE A 248 -2.88 -3.35 -1.87
N VAL A 249 -3.15 -2.31 -1.08
CA VAL A 249 -2.12 -1.43 -0.54
C VAL A 249 -1.89 -1.78 0.93
N VAL A 250 -0.65 -2.07 1.30
CA VAL A 250 -0.25 -2.22 2.70
C VAL A 250 0.62 -1.03 3.05
N VAL A 251 0.22 -0.25 4.05
CA VAL A 251 1.00 0.90 4.54
C VAL A 251 1.62 0.51 5.87
N THR A 252 2.94 0.45 5.92
CA THR A 252 3.68 0.15 7.15
C THR A 252 4.43 1.39 7.62
N ARG A 253 3.99 1.96 8.74
CA ARG A 253 4.68 3.06 9.38
C ARG A 253 5.80 2.54 10.28
N THR A 254 7.00 3.05 10.15
CA THR A 254 8.13 2.62 10.98
C THR A 254 8.44 3.64 12.08
N THR A 255 9.00 3.19 13.19
CA THR A 255 9.67 4.03 14.19
C THR A 255 11.07 3.47 14.42
N GLY A 256 12.11 4.30 14.37
CA GLY A 256 13.51 3.87 14.43
C GLY A 256 13.98 3.13 13.17
N GLY A 257 13.28 3.34 12.04
CA GLY A 257 13.45 2.59 10.79
C GLY A 257 14.27 3.29 9.72
N GLY A 258 15.18 4.21 10.09
CA GLY A 258 15.90 5.06 9.13
C GLY A 258 16.64 4.30 8.03
N PHE A 259 17.13 3.08 8.33
CA PHE A 259 17.78 2.18 7.37
C PHE A 259 16.90 1.77 6.19
N ILE A 260 15.57 1.84 6.33
CA ILE A 260 14.64 1.58 5.23
C ILE A 260 14.64 2.73 4.22
N TYR A 261 14.95 3.96 4.63
CA TYR A 261 14.73 5.17 3.83
C TYR A 261 16.00 5.84 3.33
N CYS A 262 17.10 5.74 4.09
CA CYS A 262 18.26 6.61 3.93
C CYS A 262 19.52 5.85 3.61
N ASN A 263 20.40 6.50 2.85
CA ASN A 263 21.73 6.02 2.51
C ASN A 263 22.74 7.14 2.80
N PRO A 264 23.79 6.91 3.62
CA PRO A 264 24.12 5.66 4.31
C PRO A 264 23.09 5.26 5.36
N ASP A 265 22.92 3.97 5.56
CA ASP A 265 21.97 3.39 6.50
C ASP A 265 22.35 3.79 7.93
N PRO A 266 21.46 4.48 8.67
CA PRO A 266 21.72 4.78 10.06
C PRO A 266 21.53 3.51 10.93
N PRO A 267 22.07 3.48 12.16
CA PRO A 267 21.88 2.36 13.08
C PRO A 267 20.39 2.04 13.33
N LEU A 268 20.08 0.77 13.59
CA LEU A 268 18.72 0.38 13.92
C LEU A 268 18.19 1.13 15.16
N GLY A 269 16.91 1.49 15.16
CA GLY A 269 16.31 2.30 16.21
C GLY A 269 16.51 3.80 16.04
N THR A 270 17.08 4.25 14.91
CA THR A 270 17.26 5.67 14.60
C THR A 270 16.52 6.07 13.33
N GLU A 271 16.12 7.33 13.27
CA GLU A 271 15.53 7.91 12.05
C GLU A 271 16.63 8.45 11.13
N CYS A 272 16.24 8.78 9.91
CA CYS A 272 17.09 9.56 9.02
C CYS A 272 17.42 10.94 9.63
N ASN A 273 18.70 11.30 9.59
CA ASN A 273 19.18 12.63 9.97
C ASN A 273 19.02 13.66 8.85
#